data_AF-A0A958GVF3-F1
#
_entry.id   AF-A0A958GVF3-F1
#
_cell.length_a   1.000
_cell.length_b   1.000
_cell.length_c   1.000
_cell.angle_alpha   90.00
_cell.angle_beta   90.00
_cell.angle_gamma   90.00
#
_symmetry.space_group_name_H-M   'P 1'
#
loop_
_entity.id
_entity.type
_entity.pdbx_description
1 polymer ?
#
loop_
_entity_poly.entity_id
_entity_poly.type
_entity_poly.pdbx_seq_one_letter_code
_entity_poly.pdbx_strand_id
1 'polypeptide(L)'
;LDETAFQEARNTLATDLVFEGELAQARLLRQMHYGTGFDKQVLAVESERRKARSKSYRAELDLRLDILAHSLLDVRRCRKLVEEGGDKTWAERCGSDRYQQVVQGLSEDTLEELDERMAEQRESLSHEYELSNLARVRDFRVLVALRYTRLLARYLGVDSDLEEVLSFPLGTNVLPIVELARAYQSAGTGKWFGVDAGHPTGRPALIKEIRLSSGESIYRREMNEQRAVDEELSASWREILRTVVRYGTGRRIDRELLLRTSDPDRAASIARREIRIPAFGKTGTAQRYMNATFAGLLPYFGREQQTDEGALLDGAQSFSIVSYVGYDDNEPMRSPAGQAIAGATGALPAWLETAEAIVLSRGYDFYIDPFDLRYIRTHRIDRKIPDGAQAVAVEERSGLPSIPIETGDVDSFEASNRPYLLAPGRAGDLSFQPERIVRPFDFSPIEDAQRAGMSKN
;
A
#
# COMPACT_ATOMS: atom_id res chain seq x y z
N LEU A 1 19.26 -14.47 12.42
CA LEU A 1 19.59 -15.77 13.02
C LEU A 1 20.89 -16.30 12.43
N ASP A 2 20.90 -16.84 11.20
CA ASP A 2 22.11 -17.48 10.64
C ASP A 2 23.34 -16.56 10.56
N GLU A 3 23.15 -15.29 10.19
CA GLU A 3 24.24 -14.31 10.17
C GLU A 3 24.79 -14.02 11.57
N THR A 4 23.92 -13.93 12.57
CA THR A 4 24.32 -13.75 13.99
C THR A 4 25.08 -14.96 14.50
N ALA A 5 24.57 -16.16 14.22
CA ALA A 5 25.22 -17.43 14.57
C ALA A 5 26.61 -17.54 13.92
N PHE A 6 26.75 -17.13 12.65
CA PHE A 6 28.04 -17.02 11.98
C PHE A 6 29.00 -16.07 12.69
N GLN A 7 28.55 -14.85 13.04
CA GLN A 7 29.42 -13.87 13.69
C GLN A 7 29.96 -14.40 15.03
N GLU A 8 29.11 -15.03 15.83
CA GLU A 8 29.50 -15.64 17.11
C GLU A 8 30.44 -16.83 16.91
N ALA A 9 30.07 -17.79 16.05
CA ALA A 9 30.90 -18.95 15.74
C ALA A 9 32.27 -18.55 15.18
N ARG A 10 32.31 -17.60 14.25
CA ARG A 10 33.53 -17.04 13.66
C ARG A 10 34.43 -16.40 14.70
N ASN A 11 33.89 -15.62 15.64
CA ASN A 11 34.68 -14.95 16.66
C ASN A 11 35.29 -15.96 17.65
N THR A 12 34.54 -16.98 18.05
CA THR A 12 35.04 -18.05 18.92
C THR A 12 36.09 -18.89 18.19
N LEU A 13 35.80 -19.37 16.99
CA LEU A 13 36.73 -20.21 16.22
C LEU A 13 38.01 -19.48 15.83
N ALA A 14 37.92 -18.21 15.41
CA ALA A 14 39.10 -17.40 15.12
C ALA A 14 39.93 -17.05 16.37
N THR A 15 39.39 -17.28 17.57
CA THR A 15 40.16 -17.17 18.81
C THR A 15 40.92 -18.46 19.07
N ASP A 16 40.28 -19.60 18.90
CA ASP A 16 40.89 -20.92 19.10
C ASP A 16 42.02 -21.17 18.09
N LEU A 17 41.81 -20.87 16.81
CA LEU A 17 42.86 -20.93 15.78
C LEU A 17 44.09 -20.08 16.12
N VAL A 18 43.92 -18.94 16.82
CA VAL A 18 45.06 -18.13 17.27
C VAL A 18 45.84 -18.84 18.37
N PHE A 19 45.15 -19.52 19.30
CA PHE A 19 45.78 -20.29 20.36
C PHE A 19 46.47 -21.56 19.84
N GLU A 20 45.96 -22.14 18.76
CA GLU A 20 46.54 -23.31 18.09
C GLU A 20 47.72 -22.96 17.15
N GLY A 21 47.98 -21.67 16.92
CA GLY A 21 49.08 -21.19 16.08
C GLY A 21 48.71 -21.04 14.60
N GLU A 22 47.46 -21.29 14.22
CA GLU A 22 46.89 -21.20 12.87
C GLU A 22 46.54 -19.74 12.48
N LEU A 23 47.52 -18.84 12.59
CA LEU A 23 47.33 -17.39 12.40
C LEU A 23 46.84 -17.00 11.00
N ALA A 24 47.17 -17.78 9.97
CA ALA A 24 46.73 -17.52 8.60
C ALA A 24 45.22 -17.77 8.45
N GLN A 25 44.74 -18.90 8.98
CA GLN A 25 43.34 -19.30 8.96
C GLN A 25 42.49 -18.33 9.80
N ALA A 26 42.97 -17.98 11.00
CA ALA A 26 42.30 -17.01 11.85
C ALA A 26 42.13 -15.63 11.18
N ARG A 27 43.12 -15.17 10.39
CA ARG A 27 43.03 -13.90 9.65
C ARG A 27 42.00 -13.97 8.53
N LEU A 28 42.03 -15.04 7.73
CA LEU A 28 41.06 -15.25 6.65
C LEU A 28 39.64 -15.35 7.19
N LEU A 29 39.45 -16.12 8.27
CA LEU A 29 38.16 -16.28 8.93
C LEU A 29 37.62 -14.94 9.45
N ARG A 30 38.46 -14.09 10.07
CA ARG A 30 38.04 -12.75 10.54
C ARG A 30 37.64 -11.79 9.41
N GLN A 31 38.23 -11.94 8.23
CA GLN A 31 37.91 -11.14 7.06
C GLN A 31 36.64 -11.64 6.34
N MET A 32 36.16 -12.83 6.70
CA MET A 32 34.99 -13.43 6.07
C MET A 32 33.68 -12.81 6.58
N HIS A 33 32.78 -12.56 5.63
CA HIS A 33 31.40 -12.14 5.86
C HIS A 33 30.42 -13.30 5.69
N TYR A 34 29.22 -13.22 6.25
CA TYR A 34 28.24 -14.28 6.05
C TYR A 34 27.75 -14.32 4.59
N GLY A 35 27.41 -13.15 4.02
CA GLY A 35 27.08 -12.99 2.59
C GLY A 35 25.60 -12.72 2.28
N THR A 36 24.76 -12.40 3.27
CA THR A 36 23.34 -12.12 3.02
C THR A 36 23.16 -10.99 2.00
N GLY A 37 22.57 -11.30 0.84
CA GLY A 37 22.23 -10.29 -0.19
C GLY A 37 23.41 -9.83 -1.06
N PHE A 38 24.59 -10.42 -0.91
CA PHE A 38 25.77 -10.10 -1.73
C PHE A 38 25.51 -10.39 -3.21
N ASP A 39 24.71 -11.40 -3.55
CA ASP A 39 24.30 -11.75 -4.92
C ASP A 39 23.78 -10.52 -5.71
N LYS A 40 22.93 -9.70 -5.07
CA LYS A 40 22.36 -8.50 -5.69
C LYS A 40 23.41 -7.41 -5.88
N GLN A 41 24.30 -7.26 -4.91
CA GLN A 41 25.38 -6.28 -4.95
C GLN A 41 26.41 -6.65 -6.02
N VAL A 42 26.75 -7.93 -6.14
CA VAL A 42 27.62 -8.46 -7.20
C VAL A 42 27.05 -8.10 -8.57
N LEU A 43 25.77 -8.39 -8.83
CA LEU A 43 25.13 -8.05 -10.11
C LEU A 43 25.16 -6.55 -10.41
N ALA A 44 24.91 -5.71 -9.40
CA ALA A 44 24.97 -4.26 -9.56
C ALA A 44 26.39 -3.78 -9.90
N VAL A 45 27.39 -4.23 -9.13
CA VAL A 45 28.81 -3.87 -9.32
C VAL A 45 29.33 -4.38 -10.67
N GLU A 46 28.93 -5.57 -11.12
CA GLU A 46 29.29 -6.07 -12.45
C GLU A 46 28.68 -5.26 -13.59
N SER A 47 27.42 -4.86 -13.45
CA SER A 47 26.76 -3.98 -14.41
C SER A 47 27.48 -2.63 -14.54
N GLU A 48 27.92 -2.07 -13.40
CA GLU A 48 28.75 -0.85 -13.37
C GLU A 48 30.13 -1.10 -13.99
N ARG A 49 30.79 -2.22 -13.67
CA ARG A 49 32.12 -2.59 -14.18
C ARG A 49 32.15 -2.71 -15.69
N ARG A 50 31.11 -3.30 -16.28
CA ARG A 50 30.95 -3.40 -17.75
C ARG A 50 30.84 -2.02 -18.41
N LYS A 51 30.23 -1.06 -17.73
CA LYS A 51 30.02 0.32 -18.22
C LYS A 51 31.21 1.25 -17.91
N ALA A 52 32.06 0.87 -16.96
CA ALA A 52 33.19 1.69 -16.51
C ALA A 52 34.19 1.93 -17.65
N ARG A 53 34.51 3.21 -17.91
CA ARG A 53 35.48 3.64 -18.94
C ARG A 53 36.86 4.00 -18.36
N SER A 54 36.92 4.35 -17.08
CA SER A 54 38.16 4.72 -16.39
C SER A 54 38.87 3.48 -15.82
N LYS A 55 40.19 3.40 -16.01
CA LYS A 55 41.03 2.33 -15.44
C LYS A 55 41.03 2.36 -13.91
N SER A 56 41.04 3.55 -13.31
CA SER A 56 41.00 3.71 -11.85
C SER A 56 39.66 3.29 -11.26
N TYR A 57 38.54 3.61 -11.94
CA TYR A 57 37.21 3.18 -11.50
C TYR A 57 37.00 1.67 -11.66
N ARG A 58 37.53 1.06 -12.73
CA ARG A 58 37.52 -0.41 -12.87
C ARG A 58 38.28 -1.11 -11.74
N ALA A 59 39.44 -0.60 -11.36
CA ALA A 59 40.23 -1.17 -10.26
C ALA A 59 39.48 -1.08 -8.91
N GLU A 60 38.70 -0.03 -8.71
CA GLU A 60 37.85 0.12 -7.51
C GLU A 60 36.67 -0.87 -7.51
N LEU A 61 36.01 -1.05 -8.66
CA LEU A 61 34.95 -2.05 -8.81
C LEU A 61 35.48 -3.49 -8.69
N ASP A 62 36.69 -3.75 -9.18
CA ASP A 62 37.39 -5.03 -8.97
C ASP A 62 37.63 -5.29 -7.47
N LEU A 63 38.01 -4.27 -6.70
CA LEU A 63 38.17 -4.37 -5.25
C LEU A 63 36.84 -4.64 -4.53
N ARG A 64 35.74 -4.02 -4.96
CA ARG A 64 34.40 -4.32 -4.40
C ARG A 64 33.99 -5.76 -4.65
N LEU A 65 34.18 -6.25 -5.87
CA LEU A 65 33.91 -7.65 -6.20
C LEU A 65 34.80 -8.60 -5.38
N ASP A 66 36.06 -8.22 -5.13
CA ASP A 66 36.98 -8.96 -4.27
C ASP A 66 36.41 -9.08 -2.85
N ILE A 67 36.00 -7.98 -2.22
CA ILE A 67 35.39 -7.99 -0.88
C ILE A 67 34.13 -8.86 -0.83
N LEU A 68 33.28 -8.76 -1.86
CA LEU A 68 32.03 -9.54 -1.94
C LEU A 68 32.31 -11.04 -2.10
N ALA A 69 33.43 -11.43 -2.73
CA ALA A 69 33.80 -12.84 -2.89
C ALA A 69 34.29 -13.52 -1.60
N HIS A 70 34.60 -12.76 -0.53
CA HIS A 70 35.01 -13.29 0.78
C HIS A 70 33.81 -13.56 1.68
N SER A 71 32.82 -14.31 1.18
CA SER A 71 31.60 -14.64 1.92
C SER A 71 31.42 -16.14 2.14
N LEU A 72 30.93 -16.53 3.33
CA LEU A 72 30.69 -17.94 3.67
C LEU A 72 29.69 -18.58 2.71
N LEU A 73 28.61 -17.86 2.36
CA LEU A 73 27.61 -18.36 1.43
C LEU A 73 28.18 -18.61 0.03
N ASP A 74 29.11 -17.78 -0.44
CA ASP A 74 29.79 -18.02 -1.72
C ASP A 74 30.79 -19.18 -1.64
N VAL A 75 31.52 -19.33 -0.52
CA VAL A 75 32.39 -20.49 -0.26
C VAL A 75 31.59 -21.79 -0.31
N ARG A 76 30.47 -21.87 0.41
CA ARG A 76 29.58 -23.04 0.40
C ARG A 76 28.98 -23.31 -0.99
N ARG A 77 28.59 -22.26 -1.73
CA ARG A 77 28.00 -22.39 -3.06
C ARG A 77 28.98 -22.97 -4.07
N CYS A 78 30.24 -22.50 -4.10
CA CYS A 78 31.25 -23.09 -4.99
C CYS A 78 31.65 -24.50 -4.56
N ARG A 79 31.76 -24.79 -3.25
CA ARG A 79 32.03 -26.16 -2.77
C ARG A 79 31.02 -27.14 -3.35
N LYS A 80 29.74 -26.80 -3.21
CA LYS A 80 28.62 -27.58 -3.78
C LYS A 80 28.72 -27.74 -5.30
N LEU A 81 29.09 -26.69 -6.04
CA LEU A 81 29.25 -26.74 -7.50
C LEU A 81 30.43 -27.61 -7.95
N VAL A 82 31.54 -27.60 -7.19
CA VAL A 82 32.72 -28.46 -7.44
C VAL A 82 32.37 -29.92 -7.17
N GLU A 83 31.64 -30.20 -6.10
CA GLU A 83 31.16 -31.55 -5.76
C GLU A 83 30.12 -32.10 -6.77
N GLU A 84 29.21 -31.26 -7.25
CA GLU A 84 28.11 -31.64 -8.15
C GLU A 84 28.48 -31.57 -9.65
N GLY A 85 29.70 -31.16 -10.01
CA GLY A 85 30.17 -31.08 -11.40
C GLY A 85 29.46 -30.00 -12.25
N GLY A 86 29.07 -28.88 -11.64
CA GLY A 86 28.11 -27.90 -12.18
C GLY A 86 28.68 -26.72 -13.00
N ASP A 87 27.82 -26.24 -13.91
CA ASP A 87 27.78 -25.01 -14.75
C ASP A 87 29.08 -24.20 -15.00
N LYS A 88 29.48 -24.13 -16.29
CA LYS A 88 30.73 -23.51 -16.78
C LYS A 88 30.87 -22.03 -16.37
N THR A 89 29.78 -21.29 -16.33
CA THR A 89 29.79 -19.83 -16.09
C THR A 89 30.18 -19.45 -14.65
N TRP A 90 29.86 -20.31 -13.67
CA TRP A 90 30.21 -20.11 -12.27
C TRP A 90 31.48 -20.87 -11.87
N ALA A 91 31.75 -22.02 -12.49
CA ALA A 91 33.03 -22.72 -12.38
C ALA A 91 34.22 -21.83 -12.80
N GLU A 92 34.06 -20.99 -13.83
CA GLU A 92 35.05 -19.98 -14.22
C GLU A 92 35.28 -18.89 -13.15
N ARG A 93 34.27 -18.56 -12.32
CA ARG A 93 34.39 -17.60 -11.21
C ARG A 93 35.02 -18.21 -9.96
N CYS A 94 34.60 -19.43 -9.59
CA CYS A 94 35.25 -20.22 -8.54
C CYS A 94 36.71 -20.59 -8.93
N GLY A 95 37.05 -20.53 -10.23
CA GLY A 95 38.40 -20.74 -10.76
C GLY A 95 39.31 -19.51 -10.75
N SER A 96 38.91 -18.36 -10.19
CA SER A 96 39.82 -17.21 -10.08
C SER A 96 40.93 -17.49 -9.05
N ASP A 97 42.19 -17.15 -9.38
CA ASP A 97 43.37 -17.39 -8.52
C ASP A 97 43.18 -16.90 -7.07
N ARG A 98 42.42 -15.80 -6.87
CA ARG A 98 42.13 -15.24 -5.54
C ARG A 98 41.07 -16.01 -4.77
N TYR A 99 40.06 -16.53 -5.46
CA TYR A 99 39.06 -17.39 -4.85
C TYR A 99 39.71 -18.69 -4.37
N GLN A 100 40.60 -19.26 -5.19
CA GLN A 100 41.44 -20.38 -4.78
C GLN A 100 42.30 -20.05 -3.57
N GLN A 101 42.82 -18.82 -3.41
CA GLN A 101 43.56 -18.44 -2.19
C GLN A 101 42.70 -18.42 -0.93
N VAL A 102 41.42 -18.02 -1.01
CA VAL A 102 40.50 -18.04 0.15
C VAL A 102 40.09 -19.47 0.49
N VAL A 103 39.78 -20.28 -0.53
CA VAL A 103 39.37 -21.69 -0.36
C VAL A 103 40.54 -22.61 0.00
N GLN A 104 41.75 -22.35 -0.50
CA GLN A 104 42.97 -23.09 -0.13
C GLN A 104 43.59 -22.59 1.18
N GLY A 105 43.23 -21.38 1.63
CA GLY A 105 43.77 -20.77 2.84
C GLY A 105 43.03 -21.15 4.13
N LEU A 106 41.82 -21.71 4.03
CA LEU A 106 41.08 -22.32 5.14
C LEU A 106 41.08 -23.83 4.96
N SER A 107 41.41 -24.59 6.01
CA SER A 107 41.31 -26.04 5.97
C SER A 107 39.85 -26.48 5.90
N GLU A 108 39.62 -27.68 5.35
CA GLU A 108 38.30 -28.33 5.35
C GLU A 108 37.79 -28.50 6.78
N ASP A 109 38.67 -28.96 7.69
CA ASP A 109 38.39 -29.05 9.13
C ASP A 109 37.90 -27.74 9.74
N THR A 110 38.50 -26.59 9.38
CA THR A 110 38.08 -25.28 9.90
C THR A 110 36.68 -24.89 9.42
N LEU A 111 36.33 -25.26 8.19
CA LEU A 111 34.99 -25.00 7.65
C LEU A 111 33.94 -25.92 8.27
N GLU A 112 34.28 -27.19 8.51
CA GLU A 112 33.41 -28.13 9.23
C GLU A 112 33.17 -27.67 10.67
N GLU A 113 34.23 -27.28 11.39
CA GLU A 113 34.12 -26.78 12.76
C GLU A 113 33.33 -25.47 12.83
N LEU A 114 33.49 -24.58 11.84
CA LEU A 114 32.66 -23.38 11.72
C LEU A 114 31.18 -23.73 11.54
N ASP A 115 30.87 -24.71 10.69
CA ASP A 115 29.50 -25.17 10.43
C ASP A 115 28.86 -25.78 11.69
N GLU A 116 29.62 -26.59 12.44
CA GLU A 116 29.18 -27.18 13.72
C GLU A 116 28.88 -26.09 14.76
N ARG A 117 29.82 -25.17 14.98
CA ARG A 117 29.64 -24.07 15.93
C ARG A 117 28.48 -23.15 15.52
N MET A 118 28.30 -22.91 14.21
CA MET A 118 27.15 -22.17 13.73
C MET A 118 25.83 -22.88 14.04
N ALA A 119 25.77 -24.21 13.95
CA ALA A 119 24.57 -24.97 14.29
C ALA A 119 24.25 -24.86 15.79
N GLU A 120 25.26 -24.97 16.66
CA GLU A 120 25.12 -24.77 18.11
C GLU A 120 24.65 -23.35 18.45
N GLN A 121 25.27 -22.31 17.87
CA GLN A 121 24.85 -20.93 18.09
C GLN A 121 23.44 -20.67 17.57
N ARG A 122 23.08 -21.25 16.42
CA ARG A 122 21.71 -21.15 15.88
C ARG A 122 20.69 -21.76 16.82
N GLU A 123 20.98 -22.92 17.41
CA GLU A 123 20.10 -23.57 18.38
C GLU A 123 19.95 -22.70 19.64
N SER A 124 21.06 -22.22 20.20
CA SER A 124 21.07 -21.32 21.36
C SER A 124 20.27 -20.03 21.11
N LEU A 125 20.47 -19.39 19.97
CA LEU A 125 19.81 -18.15 19.59
C LEU A 125 18.36 -18.34 19.11
N SER A 126 17.95 -19.58 18.79
CA SER A 126 16.65 -19.84 18.14
C SER A 126 15.48 -19.24 18.92
N HIS A 127 15.48 -19.38 20.24
CA HIS A 127 14.46 -18.85 21.13
C HIS A 127 14.40 -17.30 21.06
N GLU A 128 15.54 -16.61 20.98
CA GLU A 128 15.58 -15.14 20.89
C GLU A 128 14.95 -14.60 19.59
N TYR A 129 15.07 -15.38 18.50
CA TYR A 129 14.53 -15.04 17.19
C TYR A 129 13.12 -15.61 16.95
N GLU A 130 12.47 -16.20 17.94
CA GLU A 130 11.06 -16.55 17.86
C GLU A 130 10.19 -15.31 17.66
N LEU A 131 9.12 -15.44 16.86
CA LEU A 131 8.21 -14.34 16.57
C LEU A 131 7.60 -13.73 17.85
N SER A 132 7.33 -14.56 18.86
CA SER A 132 6.82 -14.15 20.18
C SER A 132 7.75 -13.14 20.87
N ASN A 133 9.07 -13.32 20.74
CA ASN A 133 10.11 -12.47 21.30
C ASN A 133 10.40 -11.27 20.40
N LEU A 134 10.52 -11.49 19.08
CA LEU A 134 10.70 -10.40 18.11
C LEU A 134 9.54 -9.40 18.16
N ALA A 135 8.29 -9.86 18.32
CA ALA A 135 7.13 -8.99 18.44
C ALA A 135 7.19 -8.08 19.68
N ARG A 136 8.00 -8.40 20.70
CA ARG A 136 8.23 -7.55 21.87
C ARG A 136 9.28 -6.47 21.60
N VAL A 137 10.16 -6.67 20.62
CA VAL A 137 11.16 -5.69 20.20
C VAL A 137 10.50 -4.56 19.39
N ARG A 138 10.71 -3.32 19.82
CA ARG A 138 10.10 -2.13 19.18
C ARG A 138 10.50 -2.02 17.71
N ASP A 139 11.79 -2.11 17.42
CA ASP A 139 12.31 -1.87 16.08
C ASP A 139 11.82 -2.92 15.08
N PHE A 140 11.69 -4.17 15.53
CA PHE A 140 11.07 -5.23 14.74
C PHE A 140 9.62 -4.89 14.40
N ARG A 141 8.79 -4.48 15.37
CA ARG A 141 7.40 -4.08 15.11
C ARG A 141 7.31 -2.92 14.13
N VAL A 142 8.18 -1.92 14.27
CA VAL A 142 8.22 -0.76 13.38
C VAL A 142 8.58 -1.18 11.95
N LEU A 143 9.62 -2.00 11.79
CA LEU A 143 10.03 -2.51 10.48
C LEU A 143 8.91 -3.33 9.81
N VAL A 144 8.28 -4.24 10.56
CA VAL A 144 7.16 -5.05 10.08
C VAL A 144 5.99 -4.15 9.66
N ALA A 145 5.65 -3.14 10.46
CA ALA A 145 4.56 -2.21 10.15
C ALA A 145 4.84 -1.37 8.88
N LEU A 146 6.07 -0.90 8.70
CA LEU A 146 6.47 -0.14 7.51
C LEU A 146 6.42 -1.01 6.25
N ARG A 147 6.96 -2.24 6.32
CA ARG A 147 6.89 -3.22 5.24
C ARG A 147 5.45 -3.58 4.88
N TYR A 148 4.62 -3.83 5.89
CA TYR A 148 3.21 -4.11 5.69
C TYR A 148 2.50 -2.95 5.00
N THR A 149 2.76 -1.71 5.44
CA THR A 149 2.16 -0.50 4.83
C THR A 149 2.56 -0.33 3.38
N ARG A 150 3.85 -0.56 3.05
CA ARG A 150 4.34 -0.55 1.67
C ARG A 150 3.67 -1.63 0.82
N LEU A 151 3.57 -2.86 1.32
CA LEU A 151 2.91 -3.96 0.60
C LEU A 151 1.42 -3.69 0.40
N LEU A 152 0.73 -3.17 1.41
CA LEU A 152 -0.65 -2.74 1.32
C LEU A 152 -0.83 -1.64 0.26
N ALA A 153 0.02 -0.62 0.25
CA ALA A 153 -0.05 0.43 -0.78
C ALA A 153 0.11 -0.15 -2.19
N ARG A 154 1.06 -1.07 -2.40
CA ARG A 154 1.20 -1.78 -3.68
C ARG A 154 -0.05 -2.55 -4.05
N TYR A 155 -0.62 -3.28 -3.09
CA TYR A 155 -1.85 -4.03 -3.27
C TYR A 155 -3.06 -3.16 -3.60
N LEU A 156 -3.07 -1.89 -3.14
CA LEU A 156 -4.10 -0.91 -3.50
C LEU A 156 -3.86 -0.22 -4.86
N GLY A 157 -2.76 -0.52 -5.56
CA GLY A 157 -2.47 0.00 -6.90
C GLY A 157 -1.42 1.13 -6.93
N VAL A 158 -0.55 1.20 -5.93
CA VAL A 158 0.63 2.09 -5.93
C VAL A 158 1.82 1.36 -6.54
N ASP A 159 2.31 1.85 -7.67
CA ASP A 159 3.44 1.24 -8.40
C ASP A 159 4.77 1.92 -8.04
N SER A 160 4.70 3.16 -7.56
CA SER A 160 5.86 3.93 -7.10
C SER A 160 6.63 3.17 -6.02
N ASP A 161 7.96 3.25 -6.05
CA ASP A 161 8.77 2.64 -5.00
C ASP A 161 8.67 3.48 -3.73
N LEU A 162 8.10 2.88 -2.68
CA LEU A 162 7.88 3.56 -1.40
C LEU A 162 9.01 3.23 -0.44
N GLU A 163 9.58 4.29 0.13
CA GLU A 163 10.64 4.22 1.13
C GLU A 163 10.06 3.86 2.50
N GLU A 164 10.65 2.86 3.15
CA GLU A 164 10.28 2.38 4.49
C GLU A 164 10.87 3.28 5.59
N VAL A 165 10.50 4.56 5.60
CA VAL A 165 10.98 5.57 6.57
C VAL A 165 9.97 5.84 7.68
N LEU A 166 10.43 6.31 8.84
CA LEU A 166 9.55 6.63 9.99
C LEU A 166 8.51 7.71 9.68
N SER A 167 8.78 8.58 8.71
CA SER A 167 7.85 9.61 8.24
C SER A 167 6.85 9.10 7.21
N PHE A 168 6.84 7.80 6.87
CA PHE A 168 5.89 7.20 5.93
C PHE A 168 4.43 7.54 6.31
N PRO A 169 3.98 7.36 7.58
CA PRO A 169 2.59 7.63 7.95
C PRO A 169 2.18 9.11 7.80
N LEU A 170 3.14 10.02 7.65
CA LEU A 170 2.91 11.45 7.42
C LEU A 170 2.78 11.81 5.93
N GLY A 171 2.90 10.83 5.02
CA GLY A 171 2.77 11.04 3.57
C GLY A 171 4.01 11.64 2.92
N THR A 172 5.21 11.20 3.33
CA THR A 172 6.49 11.71 2.78
C THR A 172 6.90 11.09 1.45
N ASN A 173 6.28 9.99 1.04
CA ASN A 173 6.52 9.36 -0.26
C ASN A 173 5.90 10.18 -1.40
N VAL A 174 6.59 10.20 -2.54
CA VAL A 174 6.12 10.88 -3.76
C VAL A 174 5.27 9.92 -4.58
N LEU A 175 4.08 10.37 -4.98
CA LEU A 175 3.13 9.57 -5.76
C LEU A 175 2.57 10.38 -6.94
N PRO A 176 2.45 9.78 -8.13
CA PRO A 176 1.61 10.33 -9.19
C PRO A 176 0.13 10.37 -8.75
N ILE A 177 -0.59 11.42 -9.15
CA ILE A 177 -2.02 11.61 -8.82
C ILE A 177 -2.87 10.40 -9.24
N VAL A 178 -2.51 9.78 -10.37
CA VAL A 178 -3.23 8.61 -10.88
C VAL A 178 -3.08 7.38 -9.98
N GLU A 179 -1.94 7.21 -9.30
CA GLU A 179 -1.75 6.13 -8.32
C GLU A 179 -2.58 6.38 -7.07
N LEU A 180 -2.66 7.65 -6.63
CA LEU A 180 -3.52 8.03 -5.52
C LEU A 180 -5.01 7.78 -5.85
N ALA A 181 -5.44 8.08 -7.08
CA ALA A 181 -6.80 7.81 -7.54
C ALA A 181 -7.11 6.30 -7.55
N ARG A 182 -6.16 5.47 -8.00
CA ARG A 182 -6.28 4.01 -7.94
C ARG A 182 -6.34 3.50 -6.50
N ALA A 183 -5.46 3.98 -5.62
CA ALA A 183 -5.46 3.59 -4.21
C ALA A 183 -6.82 3.86 -3.54
N TYR A 184 -7.40 5.04 -3.78
CA TYR A 184 -8.74 5.39 -3.29
C TYR A 184 -9.84 4.55 -3.92
N GLN A 185 -9.73 4.24 -5.21
CA GLN A 185 -10.67 3.35 -5.90
C GLN A 185 -10.63 1.95 -5.30
N SER A 186 -9.45 1.34 -5.17
CA SER A 186 -9.27 -0.02 -4.66
C SER A 186 -9.76 -0.16 -3.22
N ALA A 187 -9.32 0.75 -2.34
CA ALA A 187 -9.70 0.72 -0.94
C ALA A 187 -11.19 1.02 -0.74
N GLY A 188 -11.73 1.94 -1.54
CA GLY A 188 -13.11 2.40 -1.42
C GLY A 188 -14.16 1.57 -2.14
N THR A 189 -13.81 0.80 -3.18
CA THR A 189 -14.76 -0.08 -3.90
C THR A 189 -14.56 -1.56 -3.59
N GLY A 190 -13.49 -1.91 -2.87
CA GLY A 190 -13.12 -3.29 -2.63
C GLY A 190 -12.44 -3.96 -3.82
N LYS A 191 -12.29 -3.26 -4.95
CA LYS A 191 -11.97 -3.85 -6.24
C LYS A 191 -10.87 -3.07 -6.96
N TRP A 192 -9.96 -3.80 -7.60
CA TRP A 192 -9.05 -3.21 -8.56
C TRP A 192 -9.49 -3.55 -9.99
N PHE A 193 -9.21 -2.63 -10.92
CA PHE A 193 -9.62 -2.72 -12.32
C PHE A 193 -8.37 -2.67 -13.20
N GLY A 194 -8.09 -3.77 -13.89
CA GLY A 194 -6.89 -3.95 -14.73
C GLY A 194 -7.22 -4.20 -16.19
N VAL A 195 -6.22 -3.96 -17.05
CA VAL A 195 -6.34 -4.09 -18.51
C VAL A 195 -5.64 -5.34 -19.05
N ASP A 196 -4.82 -6.00 -18.24
CA ASP A 196 -4.09 -7.21 -18.62
C ASP A 196 -4.12 -8.24 -17.49
N ALA A 197 -4.34 -9.51 -17.81
CA ALA A 197 -4.29 -10.59 -16.85
C ALA A 197 -2.85 -10.75 -16.32
N GLY A 198 -2.64 -10.58 -15.01
CA GLY A 198 -1.38 -10.91 -14.33
C GLY A 198 -0.49 -9.74 -13.90
N HIS A 199 -0.88 -8.47 -14.13
CA HIS A 199 -0.19 -7.34 -13.47
C HIS A 199 -0.93 -6.97 -12.19
N PRO A 200 -0.33 -7.11 -10.99
CA PRO A 200 -1.00 -6.96 -9.69
C PRO A 200 -1.56 -5.55 -9.40
N THR A 201 -1.37 -4.58 -10.30
CA THR A 201 -1.65 -3.16 -10.06
C THR A 201 -2.35 -2.44 -11.22
N GLY A 202 -2.76 -3.15 -12.29
CA GLY A 202 -3.60 -2.63 -13.40
C GLY A 202 -3.32 -1.20 -13.85
N ARG A 203 -2.67 -1.00 -15.01
CA ARG A 203 -2.50 0.36 -15.56
C ARG A 203 -3.86 0.98 -15.87
N PRO A 204 -4.08 2.28 -15.57
CA PRO A 204 -5.29 2.96 -15.97
C PRO A 204 -5.40 2.93 -17.50
N ALA A 205 -6.51 2.40 -18.03
CA ALA A 205 -6.75 2.48 -19.47
C ALA A 205 -7.55 3.74 -19.82
N LEU A 206 -6.99 4.52 -20.72
CA LEU A 206 -7.67 5.64 -21.36
C LEU A 206 -8.40 5.20 -22.63
N ILE A 207 -7.86 4.21 -23.35
CA ILE A 207 -8.38 3.76 -24.63
C ILE A 207 -9.43 2.67 -24.40
N LYS A 208 -10.66 2.90 -24.87
CA LYS A 208 -11.74 1.91 -24.84
C LYS A 208 -11.70 0.99 -26.06
N GLU A 209 -11.49 1.55 -27.25
CA GLU A 209 -11.50 0.84 -28.52
C GLU A 209 -10.68 1.64 -29.55
N ILE A 210 -9.94 0.94 -30.42
CA ILE A 210 -9.28 1.52 -31.59
C ILE A 210 -9.90 0.88 -32.82
N ARG A 211 -10.34 1.73 -33.75
CA ARG A 211 -10.94 1.31 -35.03
C ARG A 211 -10.16 1.88 -36.20
N LEU A 212 -10.11 1.12 -37.28
CA LEU A 212 -9.65 1.59 -38.58
C LEU A 212 -10.66 2.57 -39.19
N SER A 213 -10.24 3.31 -40.22
CA SER A 213 -11.15 4.16 -41.01
C SER A 213 -12.30 3.38 -41.67
N SER A 214 -12.11 2.06 -41.88
CA SER A 214 -13.14 1.14 -42.35
C SER A 214 -14.23 0.83 -41.31
N GLY A 215 -14.03 1.22 -40.05
CA GLY A 215 -14.91 0.88 -38.92
C GLY A 215 -14.56 -0.43 -38.19
N GLU A 216 -13.60 -1.19 -38.72
CA GLU A 216 -13.09 -2.44 -38.11
C GLU A 216 -12.36 -2.17 -36.79
N SER A 217 -12.70 -2.90 -35.73
CA SER A 217 -12.06 -2.80 -34.41
C SER A 217 -10.80 -3.64 -34.36
N ILE A 218 -9.65 -3.00 -34.14
CA ILE A 218 -8.34 -3.67 -34.01
C ILE A 218 -7.90 -3.80 -32.55
N TYR A 219 -8.53 -3.05 -31.66
CA TYR A 219 -8.33 -3.15 -30.23
C TYR A 219 -9.64 -2.83 -29.54
N ARG A 220 -10.03 -3.65 -28.58
CA ARG A 220 -11.11 -3.34 -27.64
C ARG A 220 -10.61 -3.72 -26.26
N ARG A 221 -10.79 -2.79 -25.32
CA ARG A 221 -10.39 -3.02 -23.93
C ARG A 221 -11.31 -4.03 -23.27
N GLU A 222 -10.72 -5.06 -22.70
CA GLU A 222 -11.35 -5.95 -21.73
C GLU A 222 -10.94 -5.49 -20.32
N MET A 223 -11.93 -5.21 -19.46
CA MET A 223 -11.64 -4.83 -18.07
C MET A 223 -11.74 -6.07 -17.20
N ASN A 224 -10.65 -6.36 -16.48
CA ASN A 224 -10.63 -7.40 -15.47
C ASN A 224 -10.88 -6.75 -14.11
N GLU A 225 -11.97 -7.16 -13.46
CA GLU A 225 -12.28 -6.81 -12.09
C GLU A 225 -11.74 -7.90 -11.17
N GLN A 226 -11.03 -7.49 -10.13
CA GLN A 226 -10.54 -8.40 -9.10
C GLN A 226 -10.76 -7.79 -7.73
N ARG A 227 -11.06 -8.64 -6.75
CA ARG A 227 -11.20 -8.22 -5.37
C ARG A 227 -9.83 -7.78 -4.85
N ALA A 228 -9.75 -6.54 -4.39
CA ALA A 228 -8.65 -6.05 -3.59
C ALA A 228 -8.96 -6.32 -2.11
N VAL A 229 -9.95 -5.64 -1.55
CA VAL A 229 -10.29 -5.76 -0.13
C VAL A 229 -11.72 -6.27 0.05
N ASP A 230 -12.00 -6.91 1.19
CA ASP A 230 -13.35 -7.37 1.49
C ASP A 230 -14.33 -6.19 1.61
N GLU A 231 -15.60 -6.43 1.26
CA GLU A 231 -16.63 -5.39 1.19
C GLU A 231 -16.85 -4.70 2.55
N GLU A 232 -16.81 -5.46 3.65
CA GLU A 232 -16.94 -4.94 5.02
C GLU A 232 -15.81 -3.96 5.37
N LEU A 233 -14.57 -4.30 4.97
CA LEU A 233 -13.42 -3.43 5.20
C LEU A 233 -13.51 -2.19 4.32
N SER A 234 -13.91 -2.35 3.06
CA SER A 234 -14.11 -1.23 2.15
C SER A 234 -15.19 -0.27 2.65
N ALA A 235 -16.30 -0.80 3.17
CA ALA A 235 -17.37 -0.02 3.78
C ALA A 235 -16.92 0.73 5.02
N SER A 236 -16.13 0.08 5.89
CA SER A 236 -15.55 0.73 7.06
C SER A 236 -14.64 1.90 6.64
N TRP A 237 -13.85 1.71 5.59
CA TRP A 237 -12.97 2.75 5.04
C TRP A 237 -13.76 3.93 4.47
N ARG A 238 -14.83 3.66 3.71
CA ARG A 238 -15.77 4.68 3.22
C ARG A 238 -16.40 5.44 4.37
N GLU A 239 -16.84 4.77 5.43
CA GLU A 239 -17.47 5.42 6.58
C GLU A 239 -16.49 6.36 7.29
N ILE A 240 -15.24 5.95 7.52
CA ILE A 240 -14.20 6.84 8.04
C ILE A 240 -14.03 8.07 7.14
N LEU A 241 -13.89 7.89 5.83
CA LEU A 241 -13.75 9.00 4.89
C LEU A 241 -14.99 9.91 4.82
N ARG A 242 -16.17 9.35 5.06
CA ARG A 242 -17.42 10.11 5.17
C ARG A 242 -17.42 11.01 6.41
N THR A 243 -16.95 10.52 7.55
CA THR A 243 -16.86 11.33 8.77
C THR A 243 -15.93 12.54 8.57
N VAL A 244 -14.86 12.39 7.80
CA VAL A 244 -13.98 13.50 7.41
C VAL A 244 -14.71 14.54 6.57
N VAL A 245 -15.56 14.10 5.64
CA VAL A 245 -16.40 14.99 4.81
C VAL A 245 -17.47 15.67 5.64
N ARG A 246 -18.08 15.01 6.62
CA ARG A 246 -19.16 15.61 7.42
C ARG A 246 -18.68 16.52 8.55
N TYR A 247 -17.73 16.02 9.32
CA TYR A 247 -17.33 16.60 10.60
C TYR A 247 -15.91 17.16 10.57
N GLY A 248 -15.09 16.73 9.60
CA GLY A 248 -13.69 17.11 9.51
C GLY A 248 -13.41 18.18 8.47
N THR A 249 -12.21 18.10 7.91
CA THR A 249 -11.66 19.06 6.95
C THR A 249 -12.38 19.09 5.60
N GLY A 250 -13.22 18.09 5.30
CA GLY A 250 -14.00 18.01 4.06
C GLY A 250 -15.39 18.65 4.14
N ARG A 251 -15.74 19.28 5.26
CA ARG A 251 -17.09 19.82 5.58
C ARG A 251 -17.72 20.71 4.51
N ARG A 252 -16.90 21.32 3.67
CA ARG A 252 -17.37 22.12 2.54
C ARG A 252 -18.17 21.28 1.53
N ILE A 253 -17.73 20.05 1.25
CA ILE A 253 -18.43 19.12 0.34
C ILE A 253 -19.82 18.79 0.89
N ASP A 254 -19.94 18.48 2.19
CA ASP A 254 -21.24 18.17 2.81
C ASP A 254 -22.26 19.32 2.71
N ARG A 255 -21.79 20.55 2.57
CA ARG A 255 -22.64 21.74 2.47
C ARG A 255 -22.97 22.11 1.03
N GLU A 256 -22.02 21.95 0.11
CA GLU A 256 -22.08 22.51 -1.24
C GLU A 256 -22.38 21.47 -2.32
N LEU A 257 -22.10 20.18 -2.09
CA LEU A 257 -22.40 19.13 -3.07
C LEU A 257 -23.90 18.78 -3.02
N LEU A 258 -24.66 19.49 -3.84
CA LEU A 258 -26.11 19.37 -3.94
C LEU A 258 -26.51 18.64 -5.23
N LEU A 259 -27.65 17.96 -5.17
CA LEU A 259 -28.35 17.45 -6.34
C LEU A 259 -28.70 18.61 -7.26
N ARG A 260 -28.33 18.48 -8.53
CA ARG A 260 -28.66 19.41 -9.60
C ARG A 260 -29.27 18.65 -10.77
N THR A 261 -30.05 19.36 -11.58
CA THR A 261 -30.68 18.83 -12.78
C THR A 261 -30.52 19.82 -13.93
N SER A 262 -30.44 19.31 -15.16
CA SER A 262 -30.55 20.11 -16.37
C SER A 262 -32.01 20.28 -16.84
N ASP A 263 -32.96 19.60 -16.21
CA ASP A 263 -34.39 19.68 -16.52
C ASP A 263 -35.01 20.95 -15.90
N PRO A 264 -35.47 21.92 -16.71
CA PRO A 264 -36.09 23.15 -16.23
C PRO A 264 -37.31 22.93 -15.33
N ASP A 265 -38.10 21.88 -15.59
CA ASP A 265 -39.34 21.61 -14.87
C ASP A 265 -39.05 21.10 -13.44
N ARG A 266 -37.91 20.44 -13.26
CA ARG A 266 -37.47 19.89 -11.96
C ARG A 266 -36.56 20.84 -11.20
N ALA A 267 -35.89 21.78 -11.87
CA ALA A 267 -34.86 22.65 -11.29
C ALA A 267 -35.34 23.40 -10.04
N ALA A 268 -36.53 24.02 -10.09
CA ALA A 268 -37.07 24.77 -8.96
C ALA A 268 -37.43 23.89 -7.75
N SER A 269 -37.91 22.66 -7.99
CA SER A 269 -38.31 21.75 -6.91
C SER A 269 -37.10 21.11 -6.22
N ILE A 270 -36.05 20.77 -6.98
CA ILE A 270 -34.80 20.24 -6.46
C ILE A 270 -34.02 21.33 -5.71
N ALA A 271 -33.89 22.53 -6.29
CA ALA A 271 -33.13 23.62 -5.68
C ALA A 271 -33.69 24.04 -4.30
N ARG A 272 -35.03 24.09 -4.15
CA ARG A 272 -35.67 24.44 -2.87
C ARG A 272 -35.42 23.45 -1.74
N ARG A 273 -35.08 22.20 -2.06
CA ARG A 273 -34.89 21.13 -1.07
C ARG A 273 -33.45 20.96 -0.64
N GLU A 274 -32.50 21.63 -1.30
CA GLU A 274 -31.06 21.57 -0.96
C GLU A 274 -30.56 20.13 -0.70
N ILE A 275 -30.94 19.18 -1.56
CA ILE A 275 -30.67 17.77 -1.35
C ILE A 275 -29.18 17.51 -1.52
N ARG A 276 -28.53 17.06 -0.45
CA ARG A 276 -27.08 16.82 -0.42
C ARG A 276 -26.75 15.42 -0.91
N ILE A 277 -25.63 15.32 -1.63
CA ILE A 277 -25.11 14.04 -2.10
C ILE A 277 -23.99 13.61 -1.14
N PRO A 278 -24.07 12.42 -0.52
CA PRO A 278 -23.00 11.92 0.32
C PRO A 278 -21.73 11.69 -0.52
N ALA A 279 -20.58 12.03 0.06
CA ALA A 279 -19.27 11.83 -0.55
C ALA A 279 -18.27 11.35 0.50
N PHE A 280 -17.17 10.78 0.03
CA PHE A 280 -16.10 10.24 0.85
C PHE A 280 -14.79 10.91 0.46
N GLY A 281 -13.95 11.33 1.40
CA GLY A 281 -12.64 11.82 1.01
C GLY A 281 -11.79 12.37 2.14
N LYS A 282 -10.56 12.72 1.79
CA LYS A 282 -9.57 13.25 2.72
C LYS A 282 -8.77 14.37 2.07
N THR A 283 -8.50 15.39 2.89
CA THR A 283 -7.56 16.47 2.58
C THR A 283 -6.12 16.04 2.85
N GLY A 284 -5.22 16.39 1.94
CA GLY A 284 -3.77 16.34 2.10
C GLY A 284 -3.19 17.76 2.09
N THR A 285 -2.18 18.01 2.91
CA THR A 285 -1.44 19.28 2.91
C THR A 285 0.01 18.98 3.25
N ALA A 286 0.91 19.26 2.32
CA ALA A 286 2.33 19.06 2.55
C ALA A 286 2.90 20.11 3.50
N GLN A 287 4.08 19.80 4.05
CA GLN A 287 4.83 20.73 4.88
C GLN A 287 5.06 22.05 4.14
N ARG A 288 5.03 23.17 4.89
CA ARG A 288 5.16 24.54 4.36
C ARG A 288 4.10 24.94 3.31
N TYR A 289 3.03 24.17 3.14
CA TYR A 289 1.99 24.44 2.14
C TYR A 289 2.53 24.45 0.70
N MET A 290 3.53 23.59 0.42
CA MET A 290 4.08 23.45 -0.94
C MET A 290 3.05 22.85 -1.91
N ASN A 291 2.19 21.97 -1.41
CA ASN A 291 1.08 21.43 -2.16
C ASN A 291 -0.14 21.13 -1.28
N ALA A 292 -1.28 21.03 -1.96
CA ALA A 292 -2.58 20.70 -1.42
C ALA A 292 -3.21 19.60 -2.27
N THR A 293 -3.81 18.61 -1.64
CA THR A 293 -4.46 17.49 -2.32
C THR A 293 -5.84 17.24 -1.71
N PHE A 294 -6.80 16.83 -2.53
CA PHE A 294 -8.02 16.20 -2.04
C PHE A 294 -8.28 14.95 -2.86
N ALA A 295 -8.39 13.81 -2.19
CA ALA A 295 -8.70 12.52 -2.79
C ALA A 295 -9.99 11.99 -2.18
N GLY A 296 -10.90 11.53 -3.03
CA GLY A 296 -12.23 11.13 -2.60
C GLY A 296 -13.01 10.33 -3.63
N LEU A 297 -14.14 9.82 -3.17
CA LEU A 297 -15.06 8.99 -3.92
C LEU A 297 -16.42 9.66 -3.97
N LEU A 298 -17.00 9.70 -5.15
CA LEU A 298 -18.36 10.12 -5.40
C LEU A 298 -19.18 8.85 -5.72
N PRO A 299 -20.06 8.39 -4.81
CA PRO A 299 -20.88 7.20 -5.07
C PRO A 299 -21.87 7.44 -6.21
N TYR A 300 -22.22 6.35 -6.87
CA TYR A 300 -23.17 6.27 -7.97
C TYR A 300 -24.27 5.27 -7.63
N PHE A 301 -25.39 5.34 -8.35
CA PHE A 301 -26.50 4.41 -8.15
C PHE A 301 -26.12 3.00 -8.61
N GLY A 302 -26.51 2.00 -7.83
CA GLY A 302 -26.25 0.59 -8.14
C GLY A 302 -26.92 0.13 -9.44
N ARG A 303 -26.21 -0.63 -10.27
CA ARG A 303 -26.72 -1.22 -11.53
C ARG A 303 -27.98 -2.09 -11.42
N GLU A 304 -28.32 -2.58 -10.23
CA GLU A 304 -29.35 -3.61 -10.00
C GLU A 304 -30.55 -3.17 -9.16
N GLN A 305 -30.67 -1.90 -8.76
CA GLN A 305 -31.69 -1.51 -7.78
C GLN A 305 -32.45 -0.24 -8.19
N GLN A 306 -33.45 -0.42 -9.06
CA GLN A 306 -34.76 0.16 -8.80
C GLN A 306 -35.48 -0.85 -7.90
N THR A 307 -35.34 -0.71 -6.58
CA THR A 307 -36.23 -1.39 -5.64
C THR A 307 -37.52 -0.56 -5.52
N ASP A 308 -38.58 -1.14 -4.98
CA ASP A 308 -39.81 -0.41 -4.61
C ASP A 308 -39.56 0.71 -3.56
N GLU A 309 -38.34 0.76 -2.99
CA GLU A 309 -37.86 1.74 -1.99
C GLU A 309 -37.02 2.89 -2.60
N GLY A 310 -36.86 2.94 -3.93
CA GLY A 310 -36.10 3.99 -4.62
C GLY A 310 -34.63 3.62 -4.88
N ALA A 311 -33.94 4.41 -5.71
CA ALA A 311 -32.54 4.14 -6.07
C ALA A 311 -31.57 4.59 -4.97
N LEU A 312 -30.77 3.66 -4.43
CA LEU A 312 -29.76 3.95 -3.42
C LEU A 312 -28.38 4.22 -4.03
N LEU A 313 -27.64 5.14 -3.44
CA LEU A 313 -26.23 5.34 -3.76
C LEU A 313 -25.40 4.18 -3.22
N ASP A 314 -24.65 3.52 -4.10
CA ASP A 314 -23.77 2.41 -3.76
C ASP A 314 -22.31 2.89 -3.69
N GLY A 315 -21.73 2.78 -2.49
CA GLY A 315 -20.32 3.11 -2.28
C GLY A 315 -19.37 2.22 -3.09
N ALA A 316 -19.75 0.97 -3.38
CA ALA A 316 -18.97 0.07 -4.21
C ALA A 316 -18.99 0.47 -5.70
N GLN A 317 -19.96 1.31 -6.11
CA GLN A 317 -20.02 1.91 -7.45
C GLN A 317 -19.70 3.40 -7.33
N SER A 318 -18.43 3.76 -7.27
CA SER A 318 -18.01 5.16 -7.09
C SER A 318 -17.08 5.65 -8.19
N PHE A 319 -17.13 6.95 -8.48
CA PHE A 319 -16.07 7.65 -9.18
C PHE A 319 -14.96 8.01 -8.20
N SER A 320 -13.71 7.65 -8.53
CA SER A 320 -12.53 8.16 -7.81
C SER A 320 -12.07 9.46 -8.44
N ILE A 321 -12.03 10.52 -7.63
CA ILE A 321 -11.64 11.87 -8.05
C ILE A 321 -10.52 12.32 -7.12
N VAL A 322 -9.43 12.79 -7.73
CA VAL A 322 -8.29 13.35 -7.02
C VAL A 322 -7.92 14.69 -7.65
N SER A 323 -7.71 15.68 -6.80
CA SER A 323 -7.28 17.02 -7.17
C SER A 323 -5.98 17.37 -6.45
N TYR A 324 -5.12 18.09 -7.13
CA TYR A 324 -3.82 18.52 -6.64
C TYR A 324 -3.59 19.97 -7.06
N VAL A 325 -3.02 20.78 -6.15
CA VAL A 325 -2.62 22.15 -6.40
C VAL A 325 -1.24 22.37 -5.78
N GLY A 326 -0.32 22.94 -6.55
CA GLY A 326 1.06 23.23 -6.18
C GLY A 326 1.75 24.01 -7.30
N TYR A 327 2.88 24.64 -6.99
CA TYR A 327 3.76 25.20 -8.01
C TYR A 327 4.75 24.14 -8.50
N ASP A 328 5.13 24.21 -9.79
CA ASP A 328 6.06 23.25 -10.40
C ASP A 328 7.46 23.29 -9.74
N ASP A 329 7.86 24.45 -9.22
CA ASP A 329 9.12 24.68 -8.49
C ASP A 329 9.04 24.36 -6.99
N ASN A 330 7.89 23.86 -6.51
CA ASN A 330 7.60 23.55 -5.10
C ASN A 330 7.72 24.75 -4.15
N GLU A 331 7.52 25.97 -4.62
CA GLU A 331 7.44 27.13 -3.73
C GLU A 331 6.21 27.05 -2.79
N PRO A 332 6.29 27.62 -1.57
CA PRO A 332 5.14 27.68 -0.67
C PRO A 332 3.95 28.45 -1.26
N MET A 333 2.76 27.85 -1.26
CA MET A 333 1.53 28.51 -1.68
C MET A 333 0.99 29.44 -0.58
N ARG A 334 1.62 30.61 -0.43
CA ARG A 334 1.22 31.66 0.53
C ARG A 334 0.99 32.98 -0.19
N SER A 335 -0.06 33.70 0.21
CA SER A 335 -0.26 35.06 -0.24
C SER A 335 0.77 36.01 0.41
N PRO A 336 1.05 37.18 -0.20
CA PRO A 336 1.86 38.23 0.43
C PRO A 336 1.30 38.68 1.80
N ALA A 337 0.00 38.53 2.01
CA ALA A 337 -0.68 38.81 3.29
C ALA A 337 -0.55 37.67 4.32
N GLY A 338 0.17 36.60 4.01
CA GLY A 338 0.47 35.48 4.91
C GLY A 338 -0.55 34.33 4.93
N GLN A 339 -1.64 34.43 4.15
CA GLN A 339 -2.66 33.38 4.08
C GLN A 339 -2.12 32.18 3.28
N ALA A 340 -2.20 30.98 3.87
CA ALA A 340 -1.70 29.75 3.25
C ALA A 340 -2.82 28.96 2.56
N ILE A 341 -2.48 28.34 1.42
CA ILE A 341 -3.38 27.43 0.71
C ILE A 341 -3.16 26.02 1.25
N ALA A 342 -4.20 25.45 1.86
CA ALA A 342 -4.20 24.10 2.41
C ALA A 342 -5.13 23.19 1.60
N GLY A 343 -5.16 21.89 1.90
CA GLY A 343 -5.97 20.89 1.19
C GLY A 343 -7.43 21.31 0.98
N ALA A 344 -8.07 21.82 2.03
CA ALA A 344 -9.48 22.23 2.01
C ALA A 344 -9.74 23.55 1.24
N THR A 345 -8.74 24.42 1.12
CA THR A 345 -8.88 25.73 0.44
C THR A 345 -8.30 25.76 -0.96
N GLY A 346 -7.37 24.86 -1.27
CA GLY A 346 -6.71 24.74 -2.58
C GLY A 346 -7.32 23.66 -3.47
N ALA A 347 -7.20 22.39 -3.06
CA ALA A 347 -7.56 21.25 -3.92
C ALA A 347 -9.05 20.91 -3.89
N LEU A 348 -9.67 20.98 -2.70
CA LEU A 348 -11.09 20.63 -2.52
C LEU A 348 -12.04 21.39 -3.46
N PRO A 349 -11.90 22.70 -3.76
CA PRO A 349 -12.74 23.39 -4.74
C PRO A 349 -12.76 22.73 -6.13
N ALA A 350 -11.59 22.36 -6.66
CA ALA A 350 -11.50 21.70 -7.97
C ALA A 350 -12.14 20.30 -7.96
N TRP A 351 -11.97 19.57 -6.83
CA TRP A 351 -12.66 18.30 -6.63
C TRP A 351 -14.19 18.47 -6.63
N LEU A 352 -14.69 19.49 -5.92
CA LEU A 352 -16.13 19.76 -5.79
C LEU A 352 -16.74 20.13 -7.14
N GLU A 353 -16.11 21.02 -7.90
CA GLU A 353 -16.56 21.39 -9.25
C GLU A 353 -16.63 20.17 -10.19
N THR A 354 -15.61 19.31 -10.12
CA THR A 354 -15.59 18.05 -10.89
C THR A 354 -16.73 17.13 -10.46
N ALA A 355 -16.98 16.98 -9.16
CA ALA A 355 -18.06 16.15 -8.64
C ALA A 355 -19.43 16.69 -9.06
N GLU A 356 -19.67 18.00 -8.98
CA GLU A 356 -20.90 18.65 -9.45
C GLU A 356 -21.12 18.42 -10.95
N ALA A 357 -20.07 18.52 -11.76
CA ALA A 357 -20.15 18.26 -13.19
C ALA A 357 -20.48 16.78 -13.49
N ILE A 358 -19.96 15.83 -12.69
CA ILE A 358 -20.32 14.41 -12.79
C ILE A 358 -21.78 14.20 -12.42
N VAL A 359 -22.25 14.77 -11.30
CA VAL A 359 -23.65 14.66 -10.84
C VAL A 359 -24.61 15.11 -11.94
N LEU A 360 -24.32 16.25 -12.57
CA LEU A 360 -25.14 16.80 -13.65
C LEU A 360 -25.06 15.95 -14.92
N SER A 361 -23.84 15.61 -15.39
CA SER A 361 -23.64 14.89 -16.66
C SER A 361 -24.10 13.43 -16.61
N ARG A 362 -24.11 12.82 -15.43
CA ARG A 362 -24.62 11.46 -15.19
C ARG A 362 -26.10 11.43 -14.82
N GLY A 363 -26.75 12.60 -14.69
CA GLY A 363 -28.18 12.71 -14.48
C GLY A 363 -28.65 12.03 -13.19
N TYR A 364 -28.00 12.35 -12.07
CA TYR A 364 -28.36 11.76 -10.76
C TYR A 364 -29.83 11.98 -10.41
N ASP A 365 -30.42 13.08 -10.90
CA ASP A 365 -31.82 13.40 -10.70
C ASP A 365 -32.78 12.39 -11.36
N PHE A 366 -32.39 11.72 -12.44
CA PHE A 366 -33.23 10.70 -13.08
C PHE A 366 -33.45 9.45 -12.22
N TYR A 367 -32.59 9.22 -11.23
CA TYR A 367 -32.67 8.08 -10.34
C TYR A 367 -33.56 8.34 -9.11
N ILE A 368 -33.98 9.58 -8.89
CA ILE A 368 -34.75 9.97 -7.71
C ILE A 368 -36.17 10.34 -8.16
N ASP A 369 -37.17 9.60 -7.66
CA ASP A 369 -38.56 9.91 -7.94
C ASP A 369 -38.94 11.27 -7.32
N PRO A 370 -39.55 12.20 -8.08
CA PRO A 370 -40.15 13.41 -7.54
C PRO A 370 -41.08 13.23 -6.32
N PHE A 371 -41.73 12.07 -6.18
CA PHE A 371 -42.54 11.72 -5.02
C PHE A 371 -41.69 11.41 -3.78
N ASP A 372 -40.56 10.71 -3.94
CA ASP A 372 -39.62 10.37 -2.87
C ASP A 372 -38.98 11.61 -2.26
N LEU A 373 -38.78 12.67 -3.06
CA LEU A 373 -38.26 13.96 -2.58
C LEU A 373 -39.06 14.53 -1.39
N ARG A 374 -40.36 14.18 -1.26
CA ARG A 374 -41.22 14.63 -0.14
C ARG A 374 -40.92 13.92 1.18
N TYR A 375 -40.34 12.72 1.12
CA TYR A 375 -40.10 11.85 2.26
C TYR A 375 -38.64 11.85 2.72
N ILE A 376 -37.73 12.49 1.95
CA ILE A 376 -36.35 12.73 2.37
C ILE A 376 -36.34 13.60 3.65
N ARG A 377 -36.17 12.96 4.81
CA ARG A 377 -36.15 13.62 6.14
C ARG A 377 -34.83 14.36 6.39
N THR A 378 -33.73 13.82 5.87
CA THR A 378 -32.35 14.26 6.15
C THR A 378 -31.80 15.28 5.14
N HIS A 379 -32.62 15.70 4.16
CA HIS A 379 -32.22 16.52 3.00
C HIS A 379 -31.00 15.90 2.27
N ARG A 380 -30.96 14.57 2.18
CA ARG A 380 -29.85 13.78 1.62
C ARG A 380 -30.37 12.59 0.82
N ILE A 381 -29.57 12.14 -0.14
CA ILE A 381 -29.82 10.89 -0.85
C ILE A 381 -29.36 9.73 0.02
N ASP A 382 -30.21 8.71 0.12
CA ASP A 382 -29.93 7.50 0.88
C ASP A 382 -28.81 6.69 0.25
N ARG A 383 -28.04 6.03 1.12
CA ARG A 383 -26.90 5.19 0.73
C ARG A 383 -27.17 3.75 1.11
N LYS A 384 -26.68 2.83 0.30
CA LYS A 384 -26.68 1.42 0.63
C LYS A 384 -25.82 1.18 1.88
N ILE A 385 -26.44 0.62 2.91
CA ILE A 385 -25.75 0.10 4.08
C ILE A 385 -25.28 -1.33 3.76
N PRO A 386 -24.03 -1.72 4.07
CA PRO A 386 -23.55 -3.07 3.81
C PRO A 386 -24.38 -4.10 4.57
N ASP A 387 -24.58 -5.27 3.96
CA ASP A 387 -25.30 -6.37 4.59
C ASP A 387 -24.63 -6.77 5.92
N GLY A 388 -25.43 -6.94 6.97
CA GLY A 388 -24.94 -7.30 8.31
C GLY A 388 -24.32 -6.15 9.11
N ALA A 389 -24.11 -4.96 8.52
CA ALA A 389 -23.67 -3.79 9.27
C ALA A 389 -24.83 -3.15 10.05
N GLN A 390 -24.56 -2.73 11.28
CA GLN A 390 -25.51 -2.01 12.13
C GLN A 390 -24.88 -0.70 12.62
N ALA A 391 -25.69 0.35 12.73
CA ALA A 391 -25.26 1.58 13.38
C ALA A 391 -25.39 1.42 14.90
N VAL A 392 -24.28 1.62 15.60
CA VAL A 392 -24.16 1.47 17.05
C VAL A 392 -23.74 2.81 17.64
N ALA A 393 -24.52 3.34 18.58
CA ALA A 393 -24.14 4.57 19.28
C ALA A 393 -22.83 4.37 20.04
N VAL A 394 -21.95 5.37 20.00
CA VAL A 394 -20.68 5.36 20.72
C VAL A 394 -20.57 6.55 21.65
N GLU A 395 -19.86 6.37 22.75
CA GLU A 395 -19.53 7.48 23.65
C GLU A 395 -18.42 8.35 23.06
N GLU A 396 -18.60 9.67 23.10
CA GLU A 396 -17.65 10.63 22.52
C GLU A 396 -16.23 10.52 23.10
N ARG A 397 -16.10 10.18 24.38
CA ARG A 397 -14.81 10.18 25.08
C ARG A 397 -14.02 8.89 24.90
N SER A 398 -14.71 7.75 24.92
CA SER A 398 -14.09 6.43 24.88
C SER A 398 -14.05 5.83 23.48
N GLY A 399 -14.96 6.27 22.58
CA GLY A 399 -15.19 5.63 21.29
C GLY A 399 -15.76 4.21 21.42
N LEU A 400 -16.14 3.79 22.62
CA LEU A 400 -16.76 2.50 22.90
C LEU A 400 -18.28 2.59 22.69
N PRO A 401 -18.95 1.45 22.39
CA PRO A 401 -20.40 1.40 22.37
C PRO A 401 -21.03 1.97 23.64
N SER A 402 -22.11 2.76 23.51
CA SER A 402 -22.84 3.29 24.66
C SER A 402 -23.41 2.15 25.51
N ILE A 403 -23.58 2.39 26.82
CA ILE A 403 -24.29 1.48 27.71
C ILE A 403 -25.52 2.22 28.27
N PRO A 404 -26.76 1.76 28.02
CA PRO A 404 -27.12 0.56 27.26
C PRO A 404 -26.74 0.66 25.77
N ILE A 405 -26.60 -0.51 25.12
CA ILE A 405 -26.28 -0.57 23.70
C ILE A 405 -27.48 -0.06 22.91
N GLU A 406 -27.27 1.04 22.19
CA GLU A 406 -28.28 1.63 21.33
C GLU A 406 -27.92 1.35 19.88
N THR A 407 -28.78 0.57 19.23
CA THR A 407 -28.75 0.39 17.78
C THR A 407 -29.91 1.14 17.15
N GLY A 408 -29.77 1.48 15.87
CA GLY A 408 -30.80 2.19 15.16
C GLY A 408 -30.45 2.35 13.69
N ASP A 409 -31.35 3.02 12.99
CA ASP A 409 -31.07 3.46 11.63
C ASP A 409 -30.07 4.61 11.64
N VAL A 410 -29.17 4.60 10.65
CA VAL A 410 -28.16 5.62 10.40
C VAL A 410 -28.80 7.01 10.39
N ASP A 411 -29.94 7.16 9.72
CA ASP A 411 -30.60 8.45 9.58
C ASP A 411 -31.04 9.06 10.91
N SER A 412 -31.45 8.21 11.87
CA SER A 412 -31.83 8.67 13.22
C SER A 412 -30.64 9.24 13.98
N PHE A 413 -29.49 8.55 13.94
CA PHE A 413 -28.26 9.06 14.55
C PHE A 413 -27.75 10.32 13.85
N GLU A 414 -27.88 10.38 12.53
CA GLU A 414 -27.48 11.54 11.76
C GLU A 414 -28.36 12.77 12.04
N ALA A 415 -29.67 12.59 12.14
CA ALA A 415 -30.62 13.66 12.45
C ALA A 415 -30.43 14.21 13.87
N SER A 416 -30.08 13.35 14.82
CA SER A 416 -29.78 13.73 16.22
C SER A 416 -28.34 14.20 16.44
N ASN A 417 -27.50 14.18 15.40
CA ASN A 417 -26.07 14.46 15.48
C ASN A 417 -25.34 13.65 16.57
N ARG A 418 -25.79 12.41 16.80
CA ARG A 418 -25.23 11.52 17.82
C ARG A 418 -24.08 10.70 17.22
N PRO A 419 -22.94 10.57 17.92
CA PRO A 419 -21.85 9.73 17.44
C PRO A 419 -22.27 8.26 17.34
N TYR A 420 -21.92 7.64 16.22
CA TYR A 420 -22.15 6.22 16.00
C TYR A 420 -21.01 5.61 15.18
N LEU A 421 -20.90 4.29 15.27
CA LEU A 421 -20.05 3.45 14.42
C LEU A 421 -20.96 2.59 13.54
N LEU A 422 -20.64 2.48 12.25
CA LEU A 422 -21.23 1.47 11.38
C LEU A 422 -20.30 0.25 11.38
N ALA A 423 -20.75 -0.88 11.92
CA ALA A 423 -19.91 -2.08 12.02
C ALA A 423 -20.71 -3.37 11.82
N PRO A 424 -20.12 -4.41 11.20
CA PRO A 424 -20.67 -5.75 11.24
C PRO A 424 -20.57 -6.31 12.66
N GLY A 425 -21.63 -6.94 13.14
CA GLY A 425 -21.65 -7.53 14.46
C GLY A 425 -23.04 -7.73 15.04
N ARG A 426 -23.07 -8.21 16.27
CA ARG A 426 -24.31 -8.46 17.01
C ARG A 426 -24.36 -7.59 18.25
N ALA A 427 -25.41 -6.78 18.37
CA ALA A 427 -25.74 -6.06 19.58
C ALA A 427 -26.48 -6.98 20.56
N GLY A 428 -25.97 -7.07 21.79
CA GLY A 428 -26.75 -7.49 22.96
C GLY A 428 -26.96 -6.30 23.91
N ASP A 429 -27.77 -6.47 24.95
CA ASP A 429 -28.22 -5.37 25.82
C ASP A 429 -27.07 -4.59 26.50
N LEU A 430 -25.98 -5.28 26.85
CA LEU A 430 -24.83 -4.73 27.60
C LEU A 430 -23.51 -4.78 26.82
N SER A 431 -23.48 -5.37 25.63
CA SER A 431 -22.27 -5.48 24.83
C SER A 431 -22.56 -5.57 23.34
N PHE A 432 -21.81 -4.82 22.54
CA PHE A 432 -21.71 -5.07 21.11
C PHE A 432 -20.53 -6.02 20.85
N GLN A 433 -20.80 -7.14 20.19
CA GLN A 433 -19.76 -8.05 19.72
C GLN A 433 -19.48 -7.76 18.24
N PRO A 434 -18.43 -6.97 17.92
CA PRO A 434 -18.06 -6.74 16.54
C PRO A 434 -17.62 -8.06 15.90
N GLU A 435 -18.06 -8.31 14.68
CA GLU A 435 -17.55 -9.39 13.85
C GLU A 435 -16.17 -8.96 13.34
N ARG A 436 -15.16 -9.05 14.21
CA ARG A 436 -13.79 -8.63 13.87
C ARG A 436 -13.14 -9.67 12.99
N ILE A 437 -13.21 -9.45 11.69
CA ILE A 437 -12.41 -10.18 10.71
C ILE A 437 -11.09 -9.41 10.54
N VAL A 438 -10.12 -9.61 11.44
CA VAL A 438 -8.73 -9.23 11.14
C VAL A 438 -8.15 -10.36 10.28
N ARG A 439 -8.36 -10.25 8.96
CA ARG A 439 -7.65 -11.08 8.00
C ARG A 439 -6.42 -10.29 7.54
N PRO A 440 -5.19 -10.76 7.77
CA PRO A 440 -4.04 -10.18 7.09
C PRO A 440 -4.28 -10.24 5.59
N PHE A 441 -3.90 -9.18 4.85
CA PHE A 441 -4.05 -9.20 3.40
C PHE A 441 -3.25 -10.36 2.82
N ASP A 442 -3.90 -11.12 1.93
CA ASP A 442 -3.21 -12.16 1.17
C ASP A 442 -2.37 -11.50 0.08
N PHE A 443 -1.06 -11.42 0.32
CA PHE A 443 -0.11 -10.85 -0.62
C PHE A 443 0.42 -11.86 -1.64
N SER A 444 -0.03 -13.13 -1.60
CA SER A 444 0.44 -14.20 -2.52
C SER A 444 0.36 -13.78 -4.00
N PRO A 445 -0.71 -13.10 -4.49
CA PRO A 445 -0.76 -12.65 -5.89
C PRO A 445 0.36 -11.68 -6.29
N ILE A 446 0.84 -10.83 -5.36
CA ILE A 446 1.97 -9.92 -5.60
C ILE A 446 3.27 -10.70 -5.61
N GLU A 447 3.46 -11.61 -4.65
CA GLU A 447 4.65 -12.44 -4.58
C GLU A 447 4.81 -13.33 -5.82
N ASP A 448 3.72 -13.93 -6.29
CA ASP A 448 3.69 -14.77 -7.48
C ASP A 448 4.01 -13.96 -8.74
N ALA A 449 3.46 -12.74 -8.86
CA ALA A 449 3.79 -11.83 -9.96
C ALA A 449 5.26 -11.39 -9.92
N GLN A 450 5.82 -11.11 -8.74
CA GLN A 450 7.25 -10.78 -8.59
C GLN A 450 8.14 -11.97 -8.95
N ARG A 451 7.81 -13.19 -8.51
CA ARG A 451 8.53 -14.41 -8.88
C ARG A 451 8.46 -14.69 -10.38
N ALA A 452 7.29 -14.50 -11.00
CA ALA A 452 7.10 -14.66 -12.44
C ALA A 452 7.85 -13.59 -13.26
N GLY A 453 7.95 -12.35 -12.75
CA GLY A 453 8.71 -11.27 -13.37
C GLY A 453 10.24 -11.46 -13.27
N MET A 454 10.74 -12.08 -12.19
CA MET A 454 12.15 -12.43 -12.03
C MET A 454 12.59 -13.60 -12.93
N SER A 455 11.65 -14.41 -13.43
CA SER A 455 11.92 -15.50 -14.38
C SER A 455 12.15 -15.00 -15.83
N LYS A 456 11.88 -13.72 -16.11
CA LYS A 456 11.94 -13.15 -17.48
C LYS A 456 13.08 -12.15 -17.74
N ASN A 457 14.05 -11.99 -16.84
CA ASN A 457 15.21 -11.11 -17.05
C ASN A 457 16.55 -11.84 -16.91
#